data_AF-A0A6M9PZ93-F1
#
_entry.id   AF-A0A6M9PZ93-F1
#
_cell.length_a   1.000
_cell.length_b   1.000
_cell.length_c   1.000
_cell.angle_alpha   90.00
_cell.angle_beta   90.00
_cell.angle_gamma   90.00
#
_symmetry.space_group_name_H-M   'P 1'
#
loop_
_entity.id
_entity.type
_entity.pdbx_description
1 polymer ?
#
loop_
_entity_poly.entity_id
_entity_poly.type
_entity_poly.pdbx_seq_one_letter_code
_entity_poly.pdbx_strand_id
1 'polypeptide(L)'
;MNNQLKTILIEARLNFSILASILVIAILGKFTNPELTNSIFVTADQLVSDLYLVFIAITLGAFIPNFKLVAFGSIGIFLTATILIHLKVFNYLTTDYLFAVLIVTLGFASIANLYRHYREYGL
;
A
#
# COMPACT_ATOMS: atom_id res chain seq x y z
N MET A 1 -5.76 18.48 24.58
CA MET A 1 -5.52 17.49 23.51
C MET A 1 -4.01 17.28 23.43
N ASN A 2 -3.54 16.11 23.88
CA ASN A 2 -2.15 15.88 24.28
C ASN A 2 -1.16 16.08 23.11
N ASN A 3 -0.11 16.89 23.29
CA ASN A 3 0.84 17.28 22.23
C ASN A 3 1.45 16.07 21.47
N GLN A 4 1.51 14.90 22.11
CA GLN A 4 1.94 13.63 21.52
C GLN A 4 1.02 13.15 20.38
N LEU A 5 -0.30 13.25 20.55
CA LEU A 5 -1.27 12.79 19.55
C LEU A 5 -1.22 13.65 18.28
N LYS A 6 -0.97 14.96 18.46
CA LYS A 6 -0.74 15.90 17.37
C LYS A 6 0.57 15.61 16.61
N THR A 7 1.62 15.20 17.32
CA THR A 7 2.92 14.86 16.74
C THR A 7 2.82 13.59 15.88
N ILE A 8 2.18 12.53 16.39
CA ILE A 8 1.93 11.30 15.62
C ILE A 8 1.10 11.59 14.37
N LEU A 9 0.04 12.40 14.47
CA LEU A 9 -0.78 12.77 13.31
C LEU A 9 0.00 13.55 12.24
N ILE A 10 0.95 14.39 12.65
CA ILE A 10 1.75 15.21 11.73
C ILE A 10 2.83 14.35 11.06
N GLU A 11 3.52 13.50 11.81
CA GLU A 11 4.60 12.66 11.26
C GLU A 11 4.07 11.46 10.47
N ALA A 12 3.01 10.81 10.95
CA ALA A 12 2.40 9.68 10.27
C ALA A 12 1.38 10.09 9.19
N ARG A 13 1.29 11.38 8.85
CA ARG A 13 0.32 11.92 7.88
C ARG A 13 0.31 11.14 6.57
N LEU A 14 1.49 10.76 6.06
CA LEU A 14 1.60 10.01 4.81
C LEU A 14 0.97 8.60 4.91
N ASN A 15 1.17 7.90 6.02
CA ASN A 15 0.59 6.57 6.25
C ASN A 15 -0.95 6.66 6.23
N PHE A 16 -1.50 7.64 6.96
CA PHE A 16 -2.94 7.87 6.98
C PHE A 16 -3.48 8.30 5.62
N SER A 17 -2.74 9.13 4.87
CA SER A 17 -3.13 9.49 3.50
C SER A 17 -3.18 8.28 2.57
N ILE A 18 -2.21 7.36 2.66
CA ILE A 18 -2.20 6.13 1.84
C ILE A 18 -3.40 5.24 2.21
N LEU A 19 -3.61 4.97 3.50
CA LEU A 19 -4.74 4.16 3.96
C LEU A 19 -6.09 4.76 3.57
N ALA A 20 -6.24 6.08 3.73
CA ALA A 20 -7.43 6.79 3.30
C ALA A 20 -7.63 6.72 1.78
N SER A 21 -6.55 6.83 0.99
CA SER A 21 -6.62 6.73 -0.46
C SER A 21 -7.07 5.35 -0.93
N ILE A 22 -6.58 4.28 -0.29
CA ILE A 22 -7.01 2.90 -0.58
C ILE A 22 -8.50 2.75 -0.28
N LEU A 23 -8.98 3.30 0.84
CA LEU A 23 -10.40 3.26 1.20
C LEU A 23 -11.26 4.03 0.19
N VAL A 24 -10.84 5.22 -0.23
CA VAL A 24 -11.54 6.01 -1.24
C VAL A 24 -11.60 5.27 -2.57
N ILE A 25 -10.50 4.64 -2.99
CA ILE A 25 -10.45 3.81 -4.20
C ILE A 25 -11.43 2.63 -4.09
N ALA A 26 -11.51 1.96 -2.94
CA ALA A 26 -12.45 0.87 -2.72
C ALA A 26 -13.90 1.32 -2.87
N ILE A 27 -14.24 2.45 -2.24
CA ILE A 27 -15.60 3.01 -2.28
C ILE A 27 -15.94 3.46 -3.71
N LEU A 28 -15.09 4.25 -4.35
CA LEU A 28 -15.31 4.73 -5.72
C LEU A 28 -15.35 3.58 -6.72
N GLY A 29 -14.46 2.61 -6.58
CA GLY A 29 -14.41 1.42 -7.42
C GLY A 29 -15.71 0.62 -7.35
N LYS A 30 -16.28 0.46 -6.14
CA LYS A 30 -17.57 -0.19 -5.97
C LYS A 30 -18.71 0.51 -6.73
N PHE A 31 -18.68 1.84 -6.85
CA PHE A 31 -19.70 2.60 -7.58
C PHE A 31 -19.47 2.68 -9.09
N THR A 32 -18.21 2.64 -9.53
CA THR A 32 -17.85 2.85 -10.95
C THR A 32 -17.66 1.56 -11.71
N ASN A 33 -16.93 0.59 -11.13
CA ASN A 33 -16.66 -0.71 -11.73
C ASN A 33 -16.57 -1.79 -10.64
N PRO A 34 -17.71 -2.28 -10.14
CA PRO A 34 -17.76 -3.19 -9.00
C PRO A 34 -17.10 -4.54 -9.29
N GLU A 35 -17.17 -5.05 -10.52
CA GLU A 35 -16.57 -6.33 -10.90
C GLU A 35 -15.05 -6.28 -10.83
N LEU A 36 -14.44 -5.28 -11.47
CA LEU A 36 -12.99 -5.07 -11.46
C LEU A 36 -12.48 -4.82 -10.04
N THR A 37 -13.19 -3.96 -9.28
CA THR A 37 -12.82 -3.65 -7.90
C THR A 37 -12.86 -4.90 -7.03
N ASN A 38 -13.92 -5.71 -7.12
CA ASN A 38 -14.03 -6.93 -6.34
C ASN A 38 -12.91 -7.93 -6.69
N SER A 39 -12.61 -8.11 -7.99
CA SER A 39 -11.51 -8.96 -8.44
C SER A 39 -10.16 -8.57 -7.83
N ILE A 40 -9.86 -7.25 -7.82
CA ILE A 40 -8.64 -6.71 -7.21
C ILE A 40 -8.59 -7.00 -5.71
N PHE A 41 -9.68 -6.79 -4.98
CA PHE A 41 -9.70 -6.98 -3.52
C PHE A 41 -9.67 -8.47 -3.12
N VAL A 42 -10.29 -9.36 -3.89
CA VAL A 42 -10.16 -10.81 -3.71
C VAL A 42 -8.72 -11.26 -3.96
N THR A 43 -8.09 -10.75 -5.02
CA THR A 43 -6.67 -11.03 -5.31
C THR A 43 -5.77 -10.49 -4.21
N ALA A 44 -6.05 -9.29 -3.69
CA ALA A 44 -5.31 -8.72 -2.57
C ALA A 44 -5.42 -9.60 -1.32
N ASP A 45 -6.61 -10.13 -1.01
CA ASP A 45 -6.82 -11.04 0.12
C ASP A 45 -6.03 -12.35 -0.02
N GLN A 46 -5.99 -12.91 -1.23
CA GLN A 46 -5.15 -14.09 -1.54
C GLN A 46 -3.66 -13.78 -1.35
N LEU A 47 -3.19 -12.64 -1.86
CA LEU A 47 -1.80 -12.19 -1.71
C LEU A 47 -1.41 -11.98 -0.24
N VAL A 48 -2.36 -11.57 0.60
CA VAL A 48 -2.15 -11.47 2.05
C VAL A 48 -2.02 -12.84 2.69
N SER A 49 -2.83 -13.80 2.23
CA SER A 49 -2.82 -15.17 2.73
C SER A 49 -1.53 -15.94 2.39
N ASP A 50 -0.87 -15.60 1.28
CA ASP A 50 0.42 -16.19 0.88
C ASP A 50 1.61 -15.75 1.77
N LEU A 51 1.40 -14.74 2.64
CA LEU A 51 2.33 -14.18 3.64
C LEU A 51 3.65 -13.60 3.13
N TYR A 52 4.24 -14.11 2.05
CA TYR A 52 5.54 -13.68 1.54
C TYR A 52 5.54 -12.20 1.17
N LEU A 53 4.52 -11.74 0.43
CA LEU A 53 4.36 -10.33 0.09
C LEU A 53 4.14 -9.47 1.33
N VAL A 54 3.40 -9.98 2.32
CA VAL A 54 3.12 -9.29 3.59
C VAL A 54 4.41 -9.08 4.38
N PHE A 55 5.27 -10.09 4.49
CA PHE A 55 6.57 -9.96 5.16
C PHE A 55 7.44 -8.89 4.49
N ILE A 56 7.51 -8.88 3.16
CA ILE A 56 8.25 -7.85 2.42
C ILE A 56 7.67 -6.47 2.71
N ALA A 57 6.35 -6.30 2.60
CA ALA A 57 5.66 -5.03 2.81
C ALA A 57 5.88 -4.48 4.23
N ILE A 58 5.73 -5.34 5.25
CA ILE A 58 5.99 -4.97 6.65
C ILE A 58 7.45 -4.59 6.83
N THR A 59 8.38 -5.34 6.22
CA THR A 59 9.82 -5.05 6.35
C THR A 59 10.16 -3.69 5.73
N LEU A 60 9.63 -3.40 4.55
CA LEU A 60 9.78 -2.11 3.89
C LEU A 60 9.22 -0.97 4.76
N GLY A 61 8.05 -1.14 5.36
CA GLY A 61 7.43 -0.13 6.21
C GLY A 61 8.13 0.08 7.57
N ALA A 62 8.53 -1.01 8.23
CA ALA A 62 9.08 -0.95 9.59
C ALA A 62 10.57 -0.63 9.64
N PHE A 63 11.36 -0.98 8.62
CA PHE A 63 12.83 -0.86 8.71
C PHE A 63 13.40 0.27 7.86
N ILE A 64 12.69 0.78 6.85
CA ILE A 64 13.20 1.91 6.04
C ILE A 64 12.94 3.23 6.78
N PRO A 65 13.97 4.03 7.12
CA PRO A 65 13.79 5.29 7.85
C PRO A 65 12.84 6.26 7.13
N ASN A 66 13.04 6.39 5.81
CA ASN A 66 12.28 7.31 4.97
C ASN A 66 11.10 6.62 4.29
N PHE A 67 9.94 6.61 4.94
CA PHE A 67 8.72 6.02 4.39
C PHE A 67 8.27 6.65 3.06
N LYS A 68 8.59 7.93 2.83
CA LYS A 68 8.35 8.59 1.53
C LYS A 68 9.01 7.83 0.37
N LEU A 69 10.24 7.35 0.56
CA LEU A 69 10.94 6.59 -0.48
C LEU A 69 10.25 5.26 -0.76
N VAL A 70 9.69 4.61 0.26
CA VAL A 70 8.92 3.36 0.10
C VAL A 70 7.66 3.63 -0.71
N ALA A 71 6.88 4.65 -0.34
CA ALA A 71 5.66 5.00 -1.04
C ALA A 71 5.92 5.38 -2.50
N PHE A 72 6.85 6.30 -2.75
CA PHE A 72 7.20 6.73 -4.11
C PHE A 72 7.87 5.62 -4.93
N GLY A 73 8.71 4.79 -4.31
CA GLY A 73 9.36 3.66 -4.95
C GLY A 73 8.35 2.61 -5.41
N SER A 74 7.40 2.23 -4.55
CA SER A 74 6.33 1.29 -4.89
C SER A 74 5.45 1.82 -6.03
N ILE A 75 5.09 3.11 -6.00
CA ILE A 75 4.33 3.76 -7.07
C ILE A 75 5.14 3.80 -8.38
N GLY A 76 6.44 4.14 -8.31
CA GLY A 76 7.32 4.20 -9.48
C GLY A 76 7.50 2.85 -10.15
N ILE A 77 7.70 1.78 -9.36
CA ILE A 77 7.76 0.41 -9.86
C ILE A 77 6.43 0.00 -10.49
N PHE A 78 5.31 0.31 -9.84
CA PHE A 78 3.98 0.05 -10.39
C PHE A 78 3.78 0.69 -11.77
N LEU A 79 4.10 1.98 -11.91
CA LEU A 79 3.98 2.69 -13.18
C LEU A 79 4.89 2.08 -14.25
N THR A 80 6.13 1.77 -13.89
CA THR A 80 7.11 1.15 -14.82
C THR A 80 6.62 -0.22 -15.29
N ALA A 81 6.18 -1.08 -14.36
CA ALA A 81 5.65 -2.40 -14.68
C ALA A 81 4.37 -2.32 -15.51
N THR A 82 3.50 -1.34 -15.25
CA THR A 82 2.29 -1.09 -16.07
C THR A 82 2.65 -0.75 -17.51
N ILE A 83 3.66 0.10 -17.73
CA ILE A 83 4.17 0.42 -19.07
C ILE A 83 4.73 -0.84 -19.75
N LEU A 84 5.49 -1.66 -19.02
CA LEU A 84 6.07 -2.90 -19.55
C LEU A 84 5.00 -3.95 -19.92
N ILE A 85 3.89 -4.02 -19.17
CA ILE A 85 2.72 -4.83 -19.53
C ILE A 85 2.11 -4.30 -20.83
N HIS A 86 1.91 -2.98 -20.95
CA HIS A 86 1.33 -2.38 -22.15
C HIS A 86 2.20 -2.59 -23.40
N LEU A 87 3.52 -2.56 -23.25
CA LEU A 87 4.50 -2.86 -24.29
C LEU A 87 4.63 -4.37 -24.60
N LYS A 88 3.84 -5.24 -23.95
CA LYS A 88 3.87 -6.71 -24.09
C LYS A 88 5.23 -7.34 -23.74
N VAL A 89 6.02 -6.68 -22.90
CA VAL A 89 7.25 -7.26 -22.33
C VAL A 89 6.87 -8.31 -21.28
N PHE A 90 5.85 -8.02 -20.46
CA PHE A 90 5.26 -8.96 -19.53
C PHE A 90 3.92 -9.47 -20.06
N ASN A 91 3.91 -10.70 -20.58
CA ASN A 91 2.71 -11.30 -21.18
C ASN A 91 1.83 -12.07 -20.18
N TYR A 92 2.38 -12.43 -19.02
CA TYR A 92 1.67 -13.20 -18.00
C TYR A 92 1.17 -12.34 -16.82
N LEU A 93 1.49 -11.04 -16.83
CA LEU A 93 1.17 -10.14 -15.73
C LEU A 93 0.02 -9.22 -16.16
N THR A 94 -1.04 -9.16 -15.36
CA THR A 94 -2.18 -8.26 -15.59
C THR A 94 -2.05 -7.01 -14.73
N THR A 95 -2.61 -5.90 -15.22
CA THR A 95 -2.62 -4.63 -14.48
C THR A 95 -3.41 -4.75 -13.17
N ASP A 96 -4.49 -5.54 -13.16
CA ASP A 96 -5.32 -5.76 -11.97
C ASP A 96 -4.54 -6.47 -10.86
N TYR A 97 -3.78 -7.51 -11.22
CA TYR A 97 -2.90 -8.21 -10.29
C TYR A 97 -1.80 -7.28 -9.75
N LEU A 98 -1.17 -6.50 -10.63
CA LEU A 98 -0.14 -5.54 -10.24
C LEU A 98 -0.68 -4.46 -9.30
N PHE A 99 -1.93 -4.03 -9.51
CA PHE A 99 -2.61 -3.07 -8.65
C PHE A 99 -2.98 -3.68 -7.29
N ALA A 100 -3.40 -4.94 -7.23
CA ALA A 100 -3.59 -5.66 -5.97
C ALA A 100 -2.27 -5.75 -5.17
N VAL A 101 -1.16 -6.09 -5.82
CA VAL A 101 0.17 -6.10 -5.20
C VAL A 101 0.54 -4.72 -4.65
N LEU A 102 0.25 -3.64 -5.39
CA LEU A 102 0.50 -2.27 -4.93
C LEU A 102 -0.30 -1.94 -3.66
N ILE A 103 -1.61 -2.24 -3.64
CA ILE A 103 -2.48 -1.97 -2.49
C ILE A 103 -2.00 -2.74 -1.26
N VAL A 104 -1.70 -4.02 -1.40
CA VAL A 104 -1.19 -4.84 -0.29
C VAL A 104 0.13 -4.28 0.21
N THR A 105 1.07 -4.00 -0.70
CA THR A 105 2.40 -3.48 -0.32
C THR A 105 2.29 -2.15 0.41
N LEU A 106 1.54 -1.20 -0.13
CA LEU A 106 1.37 0.13 0.47
C LEU A 106 0.56 0.08 1.76
N GLY A 107 -0.49 -0.75 1.83
CA GLY A 107 -1.33 -0.91 3.01
C GLY A 107 -0.53 -1.44 4.20
N PHE A 108 0.12 -2.59 4.04
CA PHE A 108 0.92 -3.20 5.12
C PHE A 108 2.17 -2.38 5.46
N ALA A 109 2.84 -1.79 4.48
CA ALA A 109 3.97 -0.90 4.76
C ALA A 109 3.54 0.34 5.56
N SER A 110 2.37 0.92 5.26
CA SER A 110 1.83 2.07 6.01
C SER A 110 1.51 1.71 7.46
N ILE A 111 0.88 0.55 7.68
CA ILE A 111 0.55 0.05 9.04
C ILE A 111 1.84 -0.25 9.83
N ALA A 112 2.81 -0.91 9.21
CA ALA A 112 4.08 -1.22 9.84
C ALA A 112 4.89 0.03 10.22
N ASN A 113 4.90 1.05 9.34
CA ASN A 113 5.56 2.32 9.64
C ASN A 113 4.82 3.12 10.74
N LEU A 114 3.48 3.06 10.78
CA LEU A 114 2.69 3.58 11.89
C LEU A 114 3.09 2.91 13.21
N TYR A 115 3.14 1.57 13.22
CA TYR A 115 3.54 0.81 14.40
C TYR A 115 4.95 1.17 14.88
N ARG A 116 5.90 1.39 13.96
CA ARG A 116 7.23 1.91 14.30
C ARG A 116 7.15 3.25 15.03
N HIS A 117 6.39 4.22 14.49
CA HIS A 117 6.24 5.52 15.14
C HIS A 117 5.62 5.37 16.53
N TYR A 118 4.57 4.56 16.69
CA TYR A 118 3.98 4.29 18.01
C TYR A 118 5.00 3.76 19.02
N ARG A 119 5.84 2.79 18.60
CA ARG A 119 6.90 2.21 19.44
C ARG A 119 7.98 3.23 19.80
N GLU A 120 8.39 4.07 18.86
CA GLU A 120 9.42 5.10 19.09
C GLU A 120 8.96 6.20 20.05
N TYR A 121 7.67 6.51 20.06
CA TYR A 121 7.07 7.50 20.96
C TYR A 121 6.59 6.94 22.32
N GLY A 122 6.78 5.64 22.56
CA GLY A 122 6.59 5.02 23.88
C GLY A 122 5.14 5.01 24.39
N LEU A 123 4.17 4.70 23.51
CA LEU A 123 2.80 4.37 23.91
C LEU A 123 2.61 2.87 24.12
#